data_AF-Q7V097-F1
#
_entry.id   AF-Q7V097-F1
#
_cell.length_a   1.000
_cell.length_b   1.000
_cell.length_c   1.000
_cell.angle_alpha   90.00
_cell.angle_beta   90.00
_cell.angle_gamma   90.00
#
_symmetry.space_group_name_H-M   'P 1'
#
loop_
_entity.id
_entity.type
_entity.pdbx_description
1 polymer ?
#
loop_
_entity_poly.entity_id
_entity_poly.type
_entity_poly.pdbx_seq_one_letter_code
_entity_poly.pdbx_strand_id
1 'polypeptide(L)'
;MVRILIKSPCSASLIIQYGIKNWPIWEREPCNFSWIYREKEICYIIEGEAKIKTEAGESYLIKSGDLVEFPEGLSCEWKIIKSLKKHFRLGE
;
A
#
# COMPACT_ATOMS: atom_id res chain seq x y z
N MET A 1 12.20 -13.60 5.81
CA MET A 1 12.18 -12.18 6.23
C MET A 1 11.12 -11.50 5.37
N VAL A 2 10.03 -11.04 5.98
CA VAL A 2 8.84 -10.52 5.29
C VAL A 2 9.09 -9.03 5.03
N ARG A 3 9.06 -8.59 3.76
CA ARG A 3 9.38 -7.19 3.37
C ARG A 3 8.30 -6.61 2.48
N ILE A 4 8.10 -5.30 2.60
CA ILE A 4 7.19 -4.55 1.73
C ILE A 4 7.94 -4.22 0.43
N LEU A 5 7.34 -4.53 -0.72
CA LEU A 5 7.91 -4.13 -2.02
C LEU A 5 7.23 -2.85 -2.49
N ILE A 6 8.02 -1.88 -2.93
CA ILE A 6 7.52 -0.60 -3.44
C ILE A 6 8.11 -0.37 -4.83
N LYS A 7 7.24 -0.19 -5.82
CA LYS A 7 7.60 0.30 -7.15
C LYS A 7 7.16 1.76 -7.26
N SER A 8 8.13 2.67 -7.24
CA SER A 8 7.92 4.12 -7.24
C SER A 8 8.76 4.79 -8.35
N PRO A 9 8.14 5.42 -9.36
CA PRO A 9 6.72 5.38 -9.69
C PRO A 9 6.33 4.05 -10.37
N CYS A 10 5.06 3.67 -10.25
CA CYS A 10 4.51 2.58 -11.05
C CYS A 10 4.41 3.00 -12.53
N SER A 11 4.80 2.12 -13.45
CA SER A 11 4.73 2.43 -14.88
C SER A 11 3.29 2.37 -15.40
N ALA A 12 2.95 3.26 -16.33
CA ALA A 12 1.62 3.29 -16.95
C ALA A 12 1.25 1.94 -17.61
N SER A 13 2.22 1.28 -18.24
CA SER A 13 2.03 -0.03 -18.87
C SER A 13 1.57 -1.08 -17.86
N LEU A 14 2.13 -1.07 -16.64
CA LEU A 14 1.75 -2.00 -15.59
C LEU A 14 0.34 -1.69 -15.06
N ILE A 15 0.01 -0.41 -14.88
CA ILE A 15 -1.35 0.03 -14.50
C ILE A 15 -2.40 -0.47 -15.50
N ILE A 16 -2.10 -0.38 -16.80
CA ILE A 16 -3.00 -0.83 -17.88
C ILE A 16 -3.08 -2.36 -17.92
N GLN A 17 -1.93 -3.04 -17.93
CA GLN A 17 -1.84 -4.50 -18.05
C GLN A 17 -2.61 -5.22 -16.94
N TYR A 18 -2.51 -4.73 -15.70
CA TYR A 18 -3.19 -5.35 -14.55
C TYR A 18 -4.58 -4.77 -14.28
N GLY A 19 -5.05 -3.83 -15.12
CA GLY A 19 -6.36 -3.20 -14.96
C GLY A 19 -6.54 -2.54 -13.59
N ILE A 20 -5.47 -1.96 -13.02
CA ILE A 20 -5.42 -1.48 -11.62
C ILE A 20 -6.55 -0.50 -11.32
N LYS A 21 -6.96 0.30 -12.30
CA LYS A 21 -8.06 1.27 -12.18
C LYS A 21 -9.43 0.64 -11.91
N ASN A 22 -9.59 -0.66 -12.16
CA ASN A 22 -10.83 -1.41 -11.92
C ASN A 22 -10.87 -2.05 -10.52
N TRP A 23 -9.76 -2.00 -9.78
CA TRP A 23 -9.70 -2.55 -8.43
C TRP A 23 -10.55 -1.71 -7.47
N PRO A 24 -11.08 -2.31 -6.38
CA PRO A 24 -11.81 -1.56 -5.37
C PRO A 24 -10.95 -0.43 -4.80
N ILE A 25 -11.63 0.64 -4.38
CA ILE A 25 -11.00 1.83 -3.81
C ILE A 25 -11.13 1.78 -2.30
N TRP A 26 -10.05 2.14 -1.62
CA TRP A 26 -10.03 2.39 -0.19
C TRP A 26 -9.55 3.81 0.08
N GLU A 27 -10.21 4.48 1.03
CA GLU A 27 -9.97 5.88 1.37
C GLU A 27 -9.94 6.07 2.89
N ARG A 28 -9.04 6.94 3.36
CA ARG A 28 -8.90 7.21 4.79
C ARG A 28 -8.25 8.56 5.05
N GLU A 29 -8.80 9.28 6.03
CA GLU A 29 -8.25 10.54 6.54
C GLU A 29 -6.97 10.34 7.37
N PRO A 30 -6.18 11.41 7.62
CA PRO A 30 -5.00 11.35 8.47
C PRO A 30 -5.29 10.74 9.84
N CYS A 31 -4.72 9.57 10.08
CA CYS A 31 -4.84 8.82 11.32
C CYS A 31 -3.72 7.80 11.44
N ASN A 32 -3.60 7.21 12.63
CA ASN A 32 -2.69 6.09 12.89
C ASN A 32 -3.48 4.85 13.31
N PHE A 33 -3.11 3.69 12.77
CA PHE A 33 -3.73 2.42 13.13
C PHE A 33 -2.78 1.26 12.87
N SER A 34 -2.93 0.19 13.64
CA SER A 34 -2.23 -1.07 13.40
C SER A 34 -3.02 -1.94 12.44
N TRP A 35 -2.31 -2.68 11.58
CA TRP A 35 -2.91 -3.57 10.59
C TRP A 35 -2.11 -4.85 10.45
N ILE A 36 -2.82 -5.97 10.27
CA ILE A 36 -2.25 -7.30 10.06
C ILE A 36 -2.77 -7.82 8.73
N TYR A 37 -1.88 -8.06 7.78
CA TYR A 37 -2.20 -8.64 6.48
C TYR A 37 -2.35 -10.15 6.62
N ARG A 38 -3.58 -10.64 6.51
CA ARG A 38 -3.90 -12.09 6.59
C ARG A 38 -3.67 -12.83 5.28
N GLU A 39 -3.57 -12.08 4.19
CA GLU A 39 -3.23 -12.55 2.85
C GLU A 39 -2.40 -11.44 2.17
N LYS A 40 -1.82 -11.77 1.02
CA LYS A 40 -1.10 -10.79 0.19
C LYS A 40 -2.04 -9.67 -0.26
N GLU A 41 -1.60 -8.42 -0.16
CA GLU A 41 -2.34 -7.25 -0.67
C GLU A 41 -1.45 -6.41 -1.58
N ILE A 42 -1.94 -6.08 -2.78
CA ILE A 42 -1.28 -5.15 -3.69
C ILE A 42 -2.10 -3.86 -3.72
N CYS A 43 -1.43 -2.73 -3.48
CA CYS A 43 -2.04 -1.41 -3.45
C CYS A 43 -1.39 -0.49 -4.46
N TYR A 44 -2.18 0.25 -5.23
CA TYR A 44 -1.71 1.41 -5.97
C TYR A 44 -2.21 2.69 -5.32
N ILE A 45 -1.29 3.57 -4.91
CA ILE A 45 -1.64 4.82 -4.24
C ILE A 45 -2.02 5.86 -5.30
N ILE A 46 -3.29 6.26 -5.28
CA ILE A 46 -3.84 7.26 -6.19
C ILE A 46 -3.48 8.65 -5.66
N GLU A 47 -3.70 8.88 -4.37
CA GLU A 47 -3.49 10.17 -3.71
C GLU A 47 -3.04 9.96 -2.26
N GLY A 48 -2.31 10.94 -1.73
CA GLY A 48 -1.93 11.01 -0.34
C GLY A 48 -0.52 10.54 -0.06
N GLU A 49 -0.22 10.40 1.24
CA GLU A 49 1.07 10.00 1.77
C GLU A 49 0.89 9.29 3.11
N ALA A 50 1.55 8.16 3.28
CA ALA A 50 1.53 7.41 4.52
C ALA A 50 2.92 6.84 4.84
N LYS A 51 3.20 6.70 6.14
CA LYS A 51 4.38 5.99 6.65
C LYS A 51 3.94 4.66 7.23
N ILE A 52 4.57 3.58 6.78
CA ILE A 52 4.36 2.22 7.29
C ILE A 52 5.54 1.84 8.15
N LYS A 53 5.29 1.37 9.37
CA LYS A 53 6.32 0.86 10.26
C LYS A 53 6.04 -0.61 10.57
N THR A 54 7.00 -1.47 10.28
CA THR A 54 6.89 -2.91 10.58
C THR A 54 7.32 -3.19 12.02
N GLU A 55 6.88 -4.30 12.59
CA GLU A 55 7.35 -4.75 13.92
C GLU A 55 8.86 -5.02 13.95
N ALA A 56 9.46 -5.35 12.80
CA ALA A 56 10.91 -5.51 12.66
C ALA A 56 11.69 -4.18 12.73
N GLY A 57 11.00 -3.04 12.87
CA GLY A 57 11.58 -1.71 12.97
C GLY A 57 11.81 -1.00 11.63
N GLU A 58 11.58 -1.68 10.50
CA GLU A 58 11.68 -1.05 9.18
C GLU A 58 10.56 -0.03 8.98
N SER A 59 10.89 1.10 8.36
CA SER A 59 9.96 2.18 8.04
C SER A 59 9.96 2.46 6.54
N TYR A 60 8.78 2.53 5.95
CA TYR A 60 8.55 2.76 4.53
C TYR A 60 7.67 4.00 4.35
N LEU A 61 8.04 4.87 3.41
CA LEU A 61 7.19 6.00 3.02
C LEU A 61 6.55 5.66 1.68
N ILE A 62 5.22 5.77 1.61
CA ILE A 62 4.44 5.54 0.40
C ILE A 62 3.66 6.80 0.05
N LYS A 63 3.55 7.08 -1.25
CA LYS A 63 2.92 8.30 -1.78
C LYS A 63 2.19 8.02 -3.10
N SER A 64 1.42 9.00 -3.57
CA SER A 64 0.78 8.96 -4.88
C SER A 64 1.73 8.49 -5.99
N GLY A 65 1.27 7.52 -6.79
CA GLY A 65 2.03 6.90 -7.88
C GLY A 65 2.72 5.59 -7.50
N ASP A 66 2.81 5.24 -6.22
CA ASP A 66 3.48 4.01 -5.77
C ASP A 66 2.58 2.79 -5.94
N LEU A 67 3.18 1.68 -6.40
CA LEU A 67 2.60 0.34 -6.29
C LEU A 67 3.31 -0.41 -5.16
N VAL A 68 2.55 -0.80 -4.15
CA VAL A 68 3.02 -1.38 -2.91
C VAL A 68 2.48 -2.80 -2.78
N GLU A 69 3.35 -3.74 -2.46
CA GLU A 69 2.97 -5.11 -2.17
C GLU A 69 3.25 -5.40 -0.68
N PHE A 70 2.18 -5.74 0.03
CA PHE A 70 2.20 -6.19 1.41
C PHE A 70 2.09 -7.72 1.42
N PRO A 71 3.11 -8.43 1.91
CA PRO A 71 3.08 -9.89 2.01
C PRO A 71 2.14 -10.38 3.12
N GLU A 72 1.65 -11.61 2.95
CA GLU A 72 0.89 -12.32 3.98
C GLU A 72 1.69 -12.45 5.30
N GLY A 73 0.99 -12.30 6.42
CA GLY A 73 1.54 -12.39 7.77
C GLY A 73 2.24 -11.12 8.24
N LEU A 74 2.28 -10.05 7.43
CA LEU A 74 2.88 -8.78 7.83
C LEU A 74 2.01 -8.06 8.87
N SER A 75 2.60 -7.75 10.02
CA SER A 75 2.06 -6.82 11.01
C SER A 75 2.78 -5.47 10.90
N CYS A 76 2.01 -4.38 10.83
CA CYS A 76 2.56 -3.04 10.69
C CYS A 76 1.65 -1.95 11.28
N GLU A 77 2.23 -0.79 11.53
CA GLU A 77 1.53 0.44 11.88
C GLU A 77 1.47 1.36 10.66
N TRP A 78 0.27 1.77 10.31
CA TRP A 78 0.01 2.82 9.34
C TRP A 78 -0.05 4.16 10.05
N LYS A 79 0.67 5.15 9.52
CA LYS A 79 0.51 6.56 9.84
C LYS A 79 0.18 7.33 8.56
N ILE A 80 -1.09 7.66 8.38
CA ILE A 80 -1.57 8.46 7.25
C ILE A 80 -1.25 9.92 7.55
N ILE A 81 -0.41 10.52 6.71
CA ILE A 81 0.07 11.90 6.87
C ILE A 81 -0.87 12.86 6.12
N LYS A 82 -1.28 12.47 4.92
CA LYS A 82 -2.27 13.15 4.08
C LYS A 82 -3.37 12.16 3.71
N SER A 83 -4.61 12.62 3.56
CA SER A 83 -5.74 11.78 3.13
C SER A 83 -5.32 10.83 2.02
N LEU A 84 -5.47 9.54 2.26
CA LEU A 84 -4.95 8.49 1.40
C LEU A 84 -6.09 7.87 0.60
N LYS A 85 -5.87 7.74 -0.70
CA LYS A 85 -6.75 7.03 -1.62
C LYS A 85 -5.94 6.00 -2.38
N LYS A 86 -6.37 4.74 -2.36
CA LYS A 86 -5.65 3.63 -3.02
C LYS A 86 -6.61 2.69 -3.74
N HIS A 87 -6.18 2.16 -4.88
CA HIS A 87 -6.71 0.91 -5.41
C HIS A 87 -6.06 -0.25 -4.68
N PHE A 88 -6.81 -1.29 -4.33
CA PHE A 88 -6.25 -2.47 -3.67
C PHE A 88 -6.78 -3.77 -4.25
N ARG A 89 -5.97 -4.82 -4.21
CA ARG A 89 -6.33 -6.18 -4.58
C ARG A 89 -5.79 -7.13 -3.53
N LEU A 90 -6.66 -8.00 -3.04
CA LEU A 90 -6.32 -9.08 -2.12
C LEU A 90 -5.99 -10.34 -2.93
N GLY A 91 -5.02 -11.14 -2.44
CA GLY A 91 -4.58 -12.38 -3.07
C GLY A 91 -3.40 -12.24 -4.05
N GLU A 92 -3.15 -13.30 -4.81
CA GLU A 92 -2.07 -13.42 -5.80
C GLU A 92 -2.36 -12.76 -7.17
#